data_AF-A0AAP0RTK6-F1
#
_entry.id   AF-A0AAP0RTK6-F1
#
_cell.length_a   1.000
_cell.length_b   1.000
_cell.length_c   1.000
_cell.angle_alpha   90.00
_cell.angle_beta   90.00
_cell.angle_gamma   90.00
#
_symmetry.space_group_name_H-M   'P 1'
#
loop_
_entity.id
_entity.type
_entity.pdbx_description
1 polymer ?
#
loop_
_entity_poly.entity_id
_entity_poly.type
_entity_poly.pdbx_seq_one_letter_code
_entity_poly.pdbx_strand_id
1 'polypeptide(L)'
;MEAKLLLLTFAPPPPSITPTSTLARTPISKIPAIFKTKSPSSAVLRKSMNKEEQGLDGLPKEYYDDEWQAQQREKTKELHRKRQEEEEEEERKVEEYRQIGTRLMGYPEEDLKKARRLVSSFIRSAEEVEEKIEEAAEKGELTELVLFVIWNRLDLARRDTEILKREATPCYEIAQ
;
A
#
# COMPACT_ATOMS: atom_id res chain seq x y z
N MET A 1 -55.21 -43.36 -7.45
CA MET A 1 -55.03 -42.15 -8.27
C MET A 1 -54.60 -41.03 -7.33
N GLU A 2 -53.44 -40.39 -7.35
CA GLU A 2 -52.17 -40.50 -8.07
C GLU A 2 -51.20 -39.71 -7.17
N ALA A 3 -50.10 -40.30 -6.70
CA ALA A 3 -49.07 -39.55 -5.98
C ALA A 3 -48.14 -38.92 -7.02
N LYS A 4 -48.27 -37.60 -7.21
CA LYS A 4 -47.42 -36.83 -8.12
C LYS A 4 -46.03 -36.68 -7.51
N LEU A 5 -45.11 -37.55 -7.92
CA LEU A 5 -43.68 -37.41 -7.70
C LEU A 5 -43.17 -36.23 -8.54
N LEU A 6 -42.78 -35.14 -7.89
CA LEU A 6 -42.06 -34.05 -8.54
C LEU A 6 -40.60 -34.49 -8.69
N LEU A 7 -40.28 -35.00 -9.88
CA LEU A 7 -38.92 -35.30 -10.32
C LEU A 7 -38.17 -33.97 -10.47
N LEU A 8 -37.30 -33.64 -9.51
CA LEU A 8 -36.45 -32.46 -9.59
C LEU A 8 -35.24 -32.79 -10.48
N THR A 9 -35.38 -32.49 -11.77
CA THR A 9 -34.30 -32.65 -12.75
C THR A 9 -33.21 -31.62 -12.44
N PHE A 10 -32.05 -32.08 -11.95
CA PHE A 10 -30.86 -31.24 -11.84
C PHE A 10 -30.36 -30.87 -13.24
N ALA A 11 -30.45 -29.59 -13.60
CA ALA A 11 -29.76 -29.06 -14.77
C ALA A 11 -28.24 -29.02 -14.47
N PRO A 12 -27.37 -29.40 -15.41
CA PRO A 12 -25.93 -29.25 -15.22
C PRO A 12 -25.56 -27.76 -15.11
N PRO A 13 -24.62 -27.40 -14.22
CA PRO A 13 -24.17 -26.02 -14.11
C PRO A 13 -23.52 -25.56 -15.41
N PRO A 14 -23.68 -24.27 -15.80
CA PRO A 14 -22.96 -23.72 -16.93
C PRO A 14 -21.44 -23.79 -16.67
N PRO A 15 -20.61 -23.99 -17.70
CA PRO A 15 -19.17 -24.05 -17.52
C PRO A 15 -18.67 -22.74 -16.92
N SER A 16 -18.00 -22.86 -15.77
CA SER A 16 -17.31 -21.75 -15.11
C SER A 16 -16.22 -21.23 -16.03
N ILE A 17 -16.35 -19.97 -16.45
CA ILE A 17 -15.31 -19.26 -17.18
C ILE A 17 -14.19 -18.99 -16.18
N THR A 18 -13.14 -19.81 -16.24
CA THR A 18 -11.87 -19.52 -15.58
C THR A 18 -11.16 -18.41 -16.34
N PRO A 19 -10.67 -17.33 -15.70
CA PRO A 19 -9.60 -16.54 -16.29
C PRO A 19 -8.32 -17.38 -16.21
N THR A 20 -8.12 -18.24 -17.21
CA THR A 20 -6.82 -18.85 -17.49
C THR A 20 -5.87 -17.73 -17.85
N SER A 21 -4.97 -17.38 -16.93
CA SER A 21 -3.81 -16.53 -17.23
C SER A 21 -2.90 -17.31 -18.19
N THR A 22 -3.24 -17.23 -19.46
CA THR A 22 -2.38 -17.62 -20.56
C THR A 22 -1.40 -16.48 -20.71
N LEU A 23 -0.17 -16.67 -20.24
CA LEU A 23 0.95 -15.83 -20.64
C LEU A 23 1.02 -15.85 -22.17
N ALA A 24 0.51 -14.80 -22.80
CA ALA A 24 0.69 -14.55 -24.21
C ALA A 24 2.18 -14.30 -24.45
N ARG A 25 2.90 -15.38 -24.75
CA ARG A 25 4.27 -15.33 -25.26
C ARG A 25 4.20 -14.69 -26.64
N THR A 26 4.54 -13.41 -26.71
CA THR A 26 4.73 -12.72 -27.98
C THR A 26 5.85 -13.41 -28.75
N PRO A 27 5.66 -13.71 -30.05
CA PRO A 27 6.72 -14.28 -30.88
C PRO A 27 7.77 -13.20 -31.14
N ILE A 28 8.97 -13.45 -30.60
CA ILE A 28 10.19 -12.71 -30.93
C ILE A 28 10.37 -12.75 -32.45
N SER A 29 10.29 -11.58 -33.07
CA SER A 29 10.60 -11.38 -34.49
C SER A 29 12.01 -11.90 -34.77
N LYS A 30 12.10 -12.90 -35.65
CA LYS A 30 13.35 -13.39 -36.22
C LYS A 30 13.78 -12.42 -37.31
N ILE A 31 14.81 -11.63 -37.05
CA ILE A 31 15.58 -10.94 -38.10
C ILE A 31 16.92 -11.68 -38.22
N PRO A 32 17.36 -12.05 -39.45
CA PRO A 32 18.49 -12.94 -39.64
C PRO A 32 19.82 -12.26 -39.31
N ALA A 33 20.73 -13.07 -38.78
CA ALA A 33 22.13 -12.76 -38.69
C ALA A 33 22.70 -12.47 -40.08
N ILE A 34 23.61 -11.50 -40.15
CA ILE A 34 24.91 -11.51 -40.84
C ILE A 34 25.38 -10.06 -40.85
N PHE A 35 26.37 -9.73 -40.04
CA PHE A 35 27.59 -9.07 -40.51
C PHE A 35 28.71 -9.41 -39.51
N LYS A 36 29.69 -10.16 -40.00
CA LYS A 36 30.96 -10.42 -39.32
C LYS A 36 31.66 -9.08 -39.12
N THR A 37 31.92 -8.69 -37.88
CA THR A 37 32.98 -7.73 -37.58
C THR A 37 33.98 -8.42 -36.67
N LYS A 38 35.20 -8.52 -37.18
CA LYS A 38 36.37 -9.08 -36.50
C LYS A 38 36.61 -8.28 -35.23
N SER A 39 36.84 -8.97 -34.12
CA SER A 39 37.30 -8.35 -32.88
C SER A 39 38.62 -7.61 -33.10
N PRO A 40 38.77 -6.36 -32.64
CA PRO A 40 40.04 -5.91 -32.12
C PRO A 40 40.12 -6.29 -30.63
N SER A 41 41.26 -6.86 -30.30
CA SER A 41 41.73 -7.21 -28.97
C SER A 41 41.38 -6.16 -27.91
N SER A 42 41.01 -6.63 -26.73
CA SER A 42 41.09 -5.93 -25.46
C SER A 42 42.38 -5.10 -25.42
N ALA A 43 42.24 -3.78 -25.52
CA ALA A 43 43.24 -2.83 -25.08
C ALA A 43 42.58 -2.04 -23.96
N VAL A 44 42.92 -2.40 -22.73
CA VAL A 44 42.61 -1.63 -21.52
C VAL A 44 43.28 -0.26 -21.69
N LEU A 45 42.52 0.70 -22.21
CA LEU A 45 42.89 2.11 -22.19
C LEU A 45 42.76 2.59 -20.74
N ARG A 46 43.85 2.43 -19.99
CA ARG A 46 44.13 3.22 -18.80
C ARG A 46 44.03 4.70 -19.21
N LYS A 47 42.91 5.34 -18.88
CA LYS A 47 42.76 6.78 -19.06
C LYS A 47 43.57 7.48 -17.97
N SER A 48 44.83 7.76 -18.29
CA SER A 48 45.65 8.72 -17.57
C SER A 48 44.98 10.09 -17.65
N MET A 49 44.88 10.78 -16.51
CA MET A 49 44.39 12.16 -16.44
C MET A 49 45.31 13.05 -17.27
N ASN A 50 44.78 13.61 -18.36
CA ASN A 50 45.42 14.72 -19.04
C ASN A 50 44.74 15.99 -18.53
N LYS A 51 45.53 16.76 -17.78
CA LYS A 51 45.27 18.11 -17.34
C LYS A 51 45.30 19.02 -18.57
N GLU A 52 44.15 19.22 -19.19
CA GLU A 52 43.97 20.27 -20.19
C GLU A 52 42.54 20.79 -20.12
N GLU A 53 42.44 21.83 -19.28
CA GLU A 53 41.44 22.88 -19.28
C GLU A 53 41.26 23.41 -20.70
N GLN A 54 40.21 22.97 -21.39
CA GLN A 54 39.67 23.67 -22.56
C GLN A 54 38.24 23.22 -22.88
N GLY A 55 37.28 24.10 -22.58
CA GLY A 55 36.15 24.33 -23.49
C GLY A 55 34.86 23.53 -23.26
N LEU A 56 34.36 23.41 -22.04
CA LEU A 56 32.92 23.23 -21.82
C LEU A 56 32.34 24.53 -21.25
N ASP A 57 32.38 25.55 -22.09
CA ASP A 57 31.74 26.85 -21.90
C ASP A 57 30.22 26.66 -21.97
N GLY A 58 29.55 26.77 -20.81
CA GLY A 58 28.09 26.66 -20.72
C GLY A 58 27.55 25.95 -19.47
N LEU A 59 28.40 25.34 -18.63
CA LEU A 59 27.95 24.68 -17.40
C LEU A 59 28.45 25.45 -16.15
N PRO A 60 27.59 25.72 -15.15
CA PRO A 60 27.97 26.49 -13.96
C PRO A 60 29.22 25.92 -13.27
N LYS A 61 30.10 26.80 -12.78
CA LYS A 61 31.39 26.41 -12.18
C LYS A 61 31.22 25.46 -10.98
N GLU A 62 30.08 25.56 -10.29
CA GLU A 62 29.71 24.66 -9.19
C GLU A 62 29.57 23.19 -9.62
N TYR A 63 29.38 22.90 -10.91
CA TYR A 63 29.29 21.54 -11.42
C TYR A 63 30.63 20.78 -11.39
N TYR A 64 31.77 21.48 -11.30
CA TYR A 64 33.09 20.87 -11.18
C TYR A 64 33.59 20.75 -9.74
N ASP A 65 32.82 21.27 -8.78
CA ASP A 65 33.14 21.11 -7.37
C ASP A 65 32.70 19.72 -6.91
N ASP A 66 33.68 18.85 -6.66
CA ASP A 66 33.44 17.46 -6.22
C ASP A 66 32.58 17.40 -4.95
N GLU A 67 32.70 18.41 -4.08
CA GLU A 67 31.88 18.59 -2.87
C GLU A 67 30.41 18.90 -3.19
N TRP A 68 30.15 19.75 -4.19
CA TRP A 68 28.80 20.09 -4.63
C TRP A 68 28.10 18.88 -5.26
N GLN A 69 28.83 18.12 -6.09
CA GLN A 69 28.30 16.88 -6.66
C GLN A 69 28.06 15.81 -5.59
N ALA A 70 28.93 15.70 -4.59
CA ALA A 70 28.76 14.78 -3.47
C ALA A 70 27.49 15.12 -2.67
N GLN A 71 27.27 16.41 -2.38
CA GLN A 71 26.06 16.88 -1.71
C GLN A 71 24.78 16.61 -2.53
N GLN A 72 24.82 16.71 -3.85
CA GLN A 72 23.67 16.34 -4.70
C GLN A 72 23.37 14.84 -4.66
N ARG A 73 24.41 14.00 -4.69
CA ARG A 73 24.28 12.54 -4.56
C ARG A 73 23.76 12.15 -3.17
N GLU A 74 24.23 12.84 -2.14
CA GLU A 74 23.79 12.65 -0.75
C GLU A 74 22.33 13.05 -0.57
N LYS A 75 21.92 14.24 -1.02
CA LYS A 75 20.51 14.69 -1.00
C LYS A 75 19.57 13.72 -1.71
N THR A 76 20.00 13.17 -2.84
CA THR A 76 19.20 12.17 -3.57
C THR A 76 19.06 10.87 -2.79
N LYS A 77 20.13 10.41 -2.13
CA LYS A 77 20.09 9.22 -1.27
C LYS A 77 19.25 9.44 -0.02
N GLU A 78 19.33 10.62 0.58
CA GLU A 78 18.55 10.99 1.76
C GLU A 78 17.05 11.05 1.44
N LEU A 79 16.68 11.66 0.31
CA LEU A 79 15.29 11.66 -0.16
C LEU A 79 14.77 10.25 -0.44
N HIS A 80 15.59 9.37 -1.00
CA HIS A 80 15.20 7.99 -1.25
C HIS A 80 15.04 7.19 0.06
N ARG A 81 15.94 7.39 1.02
CA ARG A 81 15.85 6.79 2.36
C ARG A 81 14.57 7.22 3.06
N LYS A 82 14.26 8.52 3.04
CA LYS A 82 13.04 9.06 3.65
C LYS A 82 11.78 8.46 3.03
N ARG A 83 11.74 8.32 1.70
CA ARG A 83 10.62 7.67 1.01
C ARG A 83 10.48 6.19 1.39
N GLN A 84 11.59 5.46 1.50
CA GLN A 84 11.56 4.06 1.94
C GLN A 84 11.05 3.90 3.38
N GLU A 85 11.45 4.81 4.26
CA GLU A 85 11.00 4.83 5.66
C GLU A 85 9.49 5.12 5.75
N GLU A 86 8.98 6.09 4.97
CA GLU A 86 7.55 6.37 4.84
C GLU A 86 6.77 5.17 4.29
N GLU A 87 7.27 4.52 3.23
CA GLU A 87 6.67 3.30 2.66
C GLU A 87 6.64 2.13 3.67
N GLU A 88 7.69 1.95 4.48
CA GLU A 88 7.75 0.90 5.51
C GLU A 88 6.77 1.16 6.68
N GLU A 89 6.62 2.43 7.09
CA GLU A 89 5.62 2.82 8.09
C GLU A 89 4.18 2.58 7.59
N GLU A 90 3.92 2.88 6.32
CA GLU A 90 2.64 2.59 5.67
C GLU A 90 2.39 1.08 5.58
N GLU A 91 3.40 0.29 5.19
CA GLU A 91 3.28 -1.16 5.06
C GLU A 91 3.01 -1.83 6.42
N ARG A 92 3.71 -1.40 7.48
CA ARG A 92 3.48 -1.86 8.86
C ARG A 92 2.04 -1.61 9.31
N LYS A 93 1.51 -0.43 8.95
CA LYS A 93 0.14 -0.04 9.29
C LYS A 93 -0.89 -0.86 8.52
N VAL A 94 -0.65 -1.13 7.24
CA VAL A 94 -1.52 -2.00 6.42
C VAL A 94 -1.56 -3.43 6.97
N GLU A 95 -0.42 -3.97 7.40
CA GLU A 95 -0.35 -5.31 7.99
C GLU A 95 -1.15 -5.40 9.31
N GLU A 96 -1.08 -4.35 10.15
CA GLU A 96 -1.86 -4.27 11.38
C GLU A 96 -3.38 -4.30 11.09
N TYR A 97 -3.84 -3.53 10.10
CA TYR A 97 -5.25 -3.56 9.68
C TYR A 97 -5.67 -4.92 9.12
N ARG A 98 -4.78 -5.58 8.38
CA ARG A 98 -5.02 -6.93 7.87
C ARG A 98 -5.20 -7.93 9.01
N GLN A 99 -4.37 -7.82 10.06
CA GLN A 99 -4.41 -8.70 11.22
C GLN A 99 -5.72 -8.56 12.02
N ILE A 100 -6.27 -7.34 12.10
CA ILE A 100 -7.57 -7.09 12.73
C ILE A 100 -8.70 -7.73 11.90
N GLY A 101 -8.65 -7.60 10.57
CA GLY A 101 -9.60 -8.25 9.67
C GLY A 101 -9.62 -9.76 9.82
N THR A 102 -8.45 -10.41 9.91
CA THR A 102 -8.37 -11.86 10.15
C THR A 102 -8.98 -12.31 11.49
N ARG A 103 -8.94 -11.48 12.53
CA ARG A 103 -9.62 -11.79 13.81
C ARG A 103 -11.14 -11.73 13.68
N LEU A 104 -11.67 -10.78 12.90
CA LEU A 104 -13.12 -10.65 12.67
C LEU A 104 -13.68 -11.80 11.82
N MET A 105 -12.89 -12.36 10.90
CA MET A 105 -13.30 -13.50 10.06
C MET A 105 -13.64 -14.78 10.83
N GLY A 106 -13.31 -14.86 12.13
CA GLY A 106 -13.69 -15.97 13.01
C GLY A 106 -15.15 -15.94 13.51
N TYR A 107 -15.85 -14.82 13.31
CA TYR A 107 -17.23 -14.63 13.76
C TYR A 107 -18.23 -14.73 12.60
N PRO A 108 -19.49 -15.15 12.85
CA PRO A 108 -20.53 -15.15 11.84
C PRO A 108 -20.82 -13.72 11.32
N GLU A 109 -21.02 -13.61 10.00
CA GLU A 109 -21.17 -12.33 9.31
C GLU A 109 -22.44 -11.57 9.76
N GLU A 110 -23.48 -12.30 10.18
CA GLU A 110 -24.72 -11.73 10.73
C GLU A 110 -24.46 -10.92 12.00
N ASP A 111 -23.63 -11.44 12.91
CA ASP A 111 -23.34 -10.80 14.18
C ASP A 111 -22.34 -9.65 14.00
N LEU A 112 -21.42 -9.77 13.05
CA LEU A 112 -20.57 -8.65 12.61
C LEU A 112 -21.40 -7.48 12.07
N LYS A 113 -22.43 -7.76 11.26
CA LYS A 113 -23.34 -6.72 10.74
C LYS A 113 -24.14 -6.05 11.85
N LYS A 114 -24.67 -6.82 12.80
CA LYS A 114 -25.37 -6.27 13.98
C LYS A 114 -24.43 -5.39 14.81
N ALA A 115 -23.24 -5.88 15.11
CA ALA A 115 -22.24 -5.14 15.87
C ALA A 115 -21.87 -3.83 15.18
N ARG A 116 -21.55 -3.85 13.88
CA ARG A 116 -21.26 -2.63 13.10
C ARG A 116 -22.42 -1.65 13.09
N ARG A 117 -23.66 -2.14 12.99
CA ARG A 117 -24.86 -1.30 13.02
C ARG A 117 -25.06 -0.65 14.39
N LEU A 118 -24.84 -1.38 15.47
CA LEU A 118 -24.92 -0.87 16.84
C LEU A 118 -23.84 0.20 17.10
N VAL A 119 -22.59 -0.09 16.73
CA VAL A 119 -21.49 0.88 16.82
C VAL A 119 -21.74 2.13 15.97
N SER A 120 -22.34 1.97 14.79
CA SER A 120 -22.74 3.13 13.96
C SER A 120 -23.80 3.99 14.65
N SER A 121 -24.73 3.36 15.37
CA SER A 121 -25.73 4.07 16.18
C SER A 121 -25.08 4.85 17.32
N PHE A 122 -24.09 4.25 18.01
CA PHE A 122 -23.32 4.93 19.05
C PHE A 122 -22.61 6.18 18.51
N ILE A 123 -21.84 6.03 17.42
CA ILE A 123 -21.13 7.16 16.79
C ILE A 123 -22.09 8.28 16.39
N ARG A 124 -23.25 7.93 15.83
CA ARG A 124 -24.26 8.92 15.42
C ARG A 124 -24.89 9.67 16.60
N SER A 125 -24.87 9.07 17.80
CA SER A 125 -25.48 9.65 19.00
C SER A 125 -24.56 10.67 19.69
N ALA A 126 -23.28 10.76 19.30
CA ALA A 126 -22.29 11.75 19.70
C ALA A 126 -22.26 12.10 21.21
N GLU A 127 -23.14 12.98 21.68
CA GLU A 127 -23.27 13.43 23.06
C GLU A 127 -23.84 12.35 24.01
N GLU A 128 -24.76 11.51 23.53
CA GLU A 128 -25.43 10.45 24.31
C GLU A 128 -24.75 9.08 24.15
N VAL A 129 -23.51 9.05 23.66
CA VAL A 129 -22.84 7.79 23.31
C VAL A 129 -22.61 6.90 24.53
N GLU A 130 -22.30 7.50 25.68
CA GLU A 130 -22.02 6.80 26.94
C GLU A 130 -23.28 6.13 27.50
N GLU A 131 -24.40 6.87 27.54
CA GLU A 131 -25.70 6.36 27.97
C GLU A 131 -26.18 5.20 27.08
N LYS A 132 -26.01 5.30 25.75
CA LYS A 132 -26.38 4.20 24.85
C LYS A 132 -25.50 2.96 24.98
N ILE A 133 -24.24 3.13 25.37
CA ILE A 133 -23.36 2.00 25.64
C ILE A 133 -23.80 1.30 26.93
N GLU A 134 -24.17 2.07 27.95
CA GLU A 134 -24.68 1.54 29.21
C GLU A 134 -26.03 0.83 29.02
N GLU A 135 -26.95 1.42 28.26
CA GLU A 135 -28.23 0.80 27.90
C GLU A 135 -28.03 -0.51 27.11
N ALA A 136 -27.07 -0.53 26.17
CA ALA A 136 -26.73 -1.75 25.44
C ALA A 136 -26.09 -2.82 26.33
N ALA A 137 -25.34 -2.44 27.36
CA ALA A 137 -24.79 -3.35 28.35
C ALA A 137 -25.90 -3.95 29.24
N GLU A 138 -26.85 -3.13 29.69
CA GLU A 138 -27.99 -3.57 30.49
C GLU A 138 -28.91 -4.52 29.71
N LYS A 139 -29.11 -4.26 28.42
CA LYS A 139 -29.85 -5.17 27.51
C LYS A 139 -29.08 -6.43 27.10
N GLY A 140 -27.78 -6.51 27.41
CA GLY A 140 -26.90 -7.62 27.01
C GLY A 140 -26.55 -7.62 25.51
N GLU A 141 -26.76 -6.52 24.81
CA GLU A 141 -26.39 -6.36 23.39
C GLU A 141 -24.91 -6.01 23.20
N LEU A 142 -24.27 -5.50 24.26
CA LEU A 142 -22.84 -5.18 24.29
C LEU A 142 -21.98 -6.45 24.42
N THR A 143 -21.91 -7.20 23.33
CA THR A 143 -21.12 -8.44 23.23
C THR A 143 -19.63 -8.17 23.02
N GLU A 144 -18.77 -9.16 23.26
CA GLU A 144 -17.32 -9.08 23.00
C GLU A 144 -17.00 -8.61 21.58
N LEU A 145 -17.79 -9.05 20.59
CA LEU A 145 -17.66 -8.65 19.19
C LEU A 145 -17.92 -7.15 19.01
N VAL A 146 -18.92 -6.60 19.70
CA VAL A 146 -19.23 -5.17 19.67
C VAL A 146 -18.09 -4.37 20.29
N LEU A 147 -17.57 -4.78 21.46
CA LEU A 147 -16.42 -4.12 22.07
C LEU A 147 -15.20 -4.12 21.12
N PHE A 148 -14.94 -5.24 20.45
CA PHE A 148 -13.81 -5.34 19.52
C PHE A 148 -13.97 -4.38 18.33
N VAL A 149 -15.18 -4.26 17.79
CA VAL A 149 -15.49 -3.29 16.71
C VAL A 149 -15.36 -1.85 17.20
N ILE A 150 -15.84 -1.53 18.41
CA ILE A 150 -15.67 -0.20 19.03
C ILE A 150 -14.18 0.13 19.16
N TRP A 151 -13.40 -0.79 19.71
CA TRP A 151 -11.97 -0.60 19.93
C TRP A 151 -11.23 -0.34 18.61
N ASN A 152 -11.51 -1.12 17.56
CA ASN A 152 -10.94 -0.90 16.25
C ASN A 152 -11.29 0.49 15.66
N ARG A 153 -12.54 0.94 15.80
CA ARG A 153 -12.98 2.24 15.28
C ARG A 153 -12.38 3.41 16.06
N LEU A 154 -12.20 3.27 17.37
CA LEU A 154 -11.52 4.26 18.21
C LEU A 154 -10.03 4.36 17.88
N ASP A 155 -9.39 3.21 17.70
CA ASP A 155 -7.98 3.11 17.35
C ASP A 155 -7.69 3.76 15.97
N LEU A 156 -8.56 3.51 14.99
CA LEU A 156 -8.59 4.22 13.70
C LEU A 156 -8.67 5.74 13.87
N ALA A 157 -9.65 6.21 14.65
CA ALA A 157 -9.86 7.65 14.86
C ALA A 157 -8.66 8.33 15.53
N ARG A 158 -7.98 7.66 16.46
CA ARG A 158 -6.76 8.18 17.09
C ARG A 158 -5.64 8.32 16.06
N ARG A 159 -5.37 7.28 15.27
CA ARG A 159 -4.34 7.35 14.22
C ARG A 159 -4.64 8.44 13.20
N ASP A 160 -5.89 8.60 12.77
CA ASP A 160 -6.27 9.66 11.83
C ASP A 160 -6.01 11.06 12.42
N THR A 161 -6.26 11.26 13.72
CA THR A 161 -5.91 12.53 14.38
C THR A 161 -4.41 12.77 14.50
N GLU A 162 -3.60 11.72 14.67
CA GLU A 162 -2.14 11.83 14.71
C GLU A 162 -1.55 12.13 13.33
N ILE A 163 -2.07 11.51 12.27
CA ILE A 163 -1.74 11.82 10.88
C ILE A 163 -2.07 13.27 10.57
N LEU A 164 -3.30 13.70 10.88
CA LEU A 164 -3.71 15.08 10.68
C LEU A 164 -2.82 16.08 11.44
N LYS A 165 -2.34 15.72 12.64
CA LYS A 165 -1.39 16.58 13.38
C LYS A 165 0.00 16.63 12.74
N ARG A 166 0.51 15.51 12.21
CA ARG A 166 1.81 15.43 11.50
C ARG A 166 1.77 16.14 10.14
N GLU A 167 0.64 16.06 9.45
CA GLU A 167 0.42 16.76 8.18
C GLU A 167 0.09 18.24 8.38
N ALA A 168 -0.55 18.61 9.50
CA ALA A 168 -0.88 19.99 9.83
C ALA A 168 0.27 20.79 10.45
N THR A 169 1.42 20.19 10.78
CA THR A 169 2.65 20.95 11.05
C THR A 169 3.18 21.52 9.74
N PRO A 170 2.95 22.81 9.43
CA PRO A 170 3.47 23.41 8.22
C PRO A 170 4.96 23.68 8.43
N CYS A 171 5.72 23.60 7.35
CA CYS A 171 7.14 23.90 7.21
C CYS A 171 7.58 25.27 7.76
N TYR A 172 7.57 25.49 9.08
CA TYR A 172 8.03 26.72 9.75
C TYR A 172 9.34 26.53 10.53
N GLU A 173 10.16 25.54 10.16
CA GLU A 173 11.53 25.41 10.69
C GLU A 173 12.61 25.47 9.59
N ILE A 174 12.30 26.02 8.41
CA ILE A 174 13.31 26.31 7.37
C ILE A 174 13.32 27.81 7.08
N ALA A 175 13.59 28.62 8.10
CA ALA A 175 13.96 30.02 7.97
C ALA A 175 14.65 30.51 9.26
N GLN A 176 15.88 30.04 9.52
CA GLN A 176 16.87 30.72 10.35
C GLN A 176 18.23 30.69 9.64
#